data_AF-A0A8T3YIA1-F1
#
_entry.id   AF-A0A8T3YIA1-F1
#
_cell.length_a   1.000
_cell.length_b   1.000
_cell.length_c   1.000
_cell.angle_alpha   90.00
_cell.angle_beta   90.00
_cell.angle_gamma   90.00
#
_symmetry.space_group_name_H-M   'P 1'
#
loop_
_entity.id
_entity.type
_entity.pdbx_description
1 polymer ?
#
loop_
_entity_poly.entity_id
_entity_poly.type
_entity_poly.pdbx_seq_one_letter_code
_entity_poly.pdbx_strand_id
1 'polypeptide(L)' 'MLQESEKRILELLDERHLLTKGELARIATKENLDALDVVLSRLQGRGWVDKVENMGNYIVITKAGIRALKGE' A
#
# COMPACT_ATOMS: atom_id res chain seq x y z
N MET A 1 -0.79 12.91 -8.65
CA MET A 1 -2.08 12.85 -7.96
C MET A 1 -2.38 11.39 -7.64
N LEU A 2 -2.71 11.08 -6.39
CA LEU A 2 -3.05 9.73 -5.94
C LEU A 2 -4.43 9.33 -6.48
N GLN A 3 -4.55 8.12 -7.02
CA GLN A 3 -5.86 7.51 -7.27
C GLN A 3 -6.52 7.11 -5.95
N GLU A 4 -7.84 6.95 -5.94
CA GLU A 4 -8.59 6.61 -4.72
C GLU A 4 -8.14 5.27 -4.13
N SER A 5 -7.91 4.27 -4.98
CA SER A 5 -7.34 2.97 -4.60
C SER A 5 -5.91 3.08 -4.06
N GLU A 6 -5.05 3.87 -4.69
CA GLU A 6 -3.68 4.14 -4.22
C GLU A 6 -3.69 4.82 -2.84
N LYS A 7 -4.54 5.84 -2.67
CA LYS A 7 -4.69 6.57 -1.40
C LYS A 7 -5.15 5.63 -0.30
N ARG A 8 -6.17 4.81 -0.58
CA ARG A 8 -6.73 3.90 0.41
C ARG A 8 -5.72 2.84 0.88
N ILE A 9 -4.91 2.29 -0.03
CA ILE A 9 -3.85 1.36 0.36
C ILE A 9 -2.78 2.04 1.22
N LEU A 10 -2.40 3.29 0.92
CA LEU A 10 -1.45 4.03 1.74
C LEU A 10 -2.02 4.33 3.14
N GLU A 11 -3.29 4.71 3.26
CA GLU A 11 -3.96 4.90 4.55
C GLU A 11 -3.95 3.61 5.38
N LEU A 12 -4.27 2.47 4.78
CA LEU A 12 -4.25 1.18 5.46
C LEU A 12 -2.86 0.82 5.98
N LEU A 13 -1.80 1.11 5.21
CA LEU A 13 -0.42 0.85 5.60
C LEU A 13 0.10 1.86 6.64
N ASP A 14 -0.41 3.10 6.64
CA ASP A 14 -0.10 4.10 7.67
C ASP A 14 -0.78 3.73 9.00
N GLU A 15 -2.04 3.27 8.97
CA GLU A 15 -2.75 2.77 10.16
C GLU A 15 -2.14 1.46 10.68
N ARG A 16 -1.80 0.54 9.77
CA ARG A 16 -1.33 -0.81 10.06
C ARG A 16 0.03 -1.01 9.40
N HIS A 17 1.07 -0.55 10.09
CA HIS A 17 2.45 -0.41 9.59
C HIS A 17 3.06 -1.70 8.98
N LEU A 18 2.49 -2.87 9.26
CA LEU A 18 2.85 -4.15 8.66
C LEU A 18 1.58 -4.90 8.24
N LEU A 19 1.37 -5.01 6.92
CA LEU A 19 0.35 -5.87 6.34
C LEU A 19 0.98 -6.81 5.33
N THR A 20 0.60 -8.07 5.37
CA THR A 20 0.94 -9.01 4.30
C THR A 20 0.14 -8.68 3.04
N LYS A 21 0.67 -9.10 1.87
CA LYS A 21 -0.08 -9.03 0.61
C LYS A 21 -1.45 -9.73 0.70
N GLY A 22 -1.55 -10.83 1.45
CA GLY A 22 -2.81 -11.56 1.65
C GLY A 22 -3.83 -10.79 2.48
N GLU A 23 -3.39 -10.07 3.51
CA GLU A 23 -4.27 -9.20 4.31
C GLU A 23 -4.76 -8.01 3.48
N LEU A 24 -3.86 -7.36 2.75
CA LEU A 24 -4.23 -6.30 1.81
C LEU A 24 -5.23 -6.79 0.77
N ALA A 25 -5.05 -8.01 0.23
CA ALA A 25 -5.98 -8.57 -0.76
C ALA A 25 -7.38 -8.76 -0.16
N ARG A 26 -7.48 -9.27 1.07
CA ARG A 26 -8.78 -9.43 1.76
C ARG A 26 -9.47 -8.11 1.98
N ILE A 27 -8.74 -7.06 2.36
CA ILE A 27 -9.30 -5.71 2.58
C ILE A 27 -9.71 -5.10 1.23
N ALA A 28 -8.83 -5.15 0.23
CA ALA A 28 -9.09 -4.63 -1.11
C ALA A 28 -10.33 -5.27 -1.75
N THR A 29 -10.51 -6.59 -1.62
CA THR A 29 -11.72 -7.27 -2.09
C THR A 29 -12.97 -6.83 -1.34
N LYS A 30 -12.90 -6.64 -0.01
CA LYS A 30 -14.05 -6.15 0.78
C LYS A 30 -14.42 -4.72 0.41
N GLU A 31 -13.44 -3.90 0.06
CA GLU A 31 -13.62 -2.49 -0.29
C GLU A 31 -13.81 -2.26 -1.80
N ASN A 32 -13.90 -3.33 -2.62
CA ASN A 32 -13.98 -3.24 -4.09
C ASN A 32 -12.89 -2.36 -4.72
N LEU A 33 -11.68 -2.38 -4.17
CA LEU A 33 -10.55 -1.66 -4.73
C LEU A 33 -10.09 -2.31 -6.05
N ASP A 34 -9.49 -1.50 -6.92
CA ASP A 34 -8.83 -1.95 -8.14
C ASP A 34 -7.89 -3.13 -7.88
N ALA A 35 -7.55 -3.87 -8.93
CA ALA A 35 -6.64 -5.00 -8.87
C ALA A 35 -5.38 -4.66 -8.02
N LEU A 36 -5.31 -5.23 -6.81
CA LEU A 36 -4.32 -4.87 -5.79
C LEU A 36 -2.88 -4.94 -6.33
N ASP A 37 -2.59 -5.92 -7.19
CA ASP A 37 -1.27 -6.08 -7.80
C ASP A 37 -0.86 -4.88 -8.66
N VAL A 38 -1.81 -4.30 -9.40
CA VAL A 38 -1.57 -3.10 -10.21
C VAL A 38 -1.32 -1.90 -9.31
N VAL A 39 -2.13 -1.75 -8.25
CA VAL A 39 -1.97 -0.65 -7.29
C VAL A 39 -0.62 -0.74 -6.58
N LEU A 40 -0.28 -1.92 -6.03
CA LEU A 40 1.00 -2.15 -5.36
C LEU A 40 2.17 -1.92 -6.30
N SER A 41 2.12 -2.42 -7.55
CA SER A 41 3.18 -2.20 -8.52
C SER A 41 3.42 -0.70 -8.80
N ARG A 42 2.35 0.12 -8.89
CA ARG A 42 2.47 1.56 -9.08
C ARG A 42 3.05 2.26 -7.84
N LEU A 43 2.54 1.93 -6.65
CA LEU A 43 3.02 2.50 -5.40
C LEU A 43 4.50 2.17 -5.17
N GLN A 44 4.89 0.94 -5.47
CA GLN A 44 6.27 0.46 -5.32
C GLN A 44 7.19 1.09 -6.38
N GLY A 45 6.72 1.25 -7.62
CA GLY A 45 7.43 1.99 -8.66
C GLY A 45 7.66 3.47 -8.35
N ARG A 46 6.84 4.06 -7.46
CA ARG A 46 7.03 5.42 -6.92
C ARG A 46 7.86 5.47 -5.63
N GLY A 47 8.29 4.33 -5.10
CA GLY A 47 9.00 4.22 -3.83
C GLY A 47 8.14 4.57 -2.62
N TRP A 48 6.80 4.49 -2.73
CA TRP A 48 5.88 4.82 -1.64
C TRP A 48 5.59 3.64 -0.72
N VAL A 49 5.79 2.42 -1.20
CA VAL A 49 5.72 1.19 -0.42
C VAL A 49 6.93 0.31 -0.74
N ASP A 50 7.29 -0.55 0.21
CA ASP A 50 8.36 -1.53 0.06
C ASP A 50 7.89 -2.93 0.46
N LYS A 51 8.60 -3.94 -0.06
CA LYS A 51 8.39 -5.34 0.31
C LYS A 51 9.48 -5.78 1.27
N VAL A 52 9.10 -6.32 2.42
CA VAL A 52 10.04 -6.88 3.40
C VAL A 52 9.87 -8.39 3.40
N GLU A 53 10.90 -9.12 2.98
CA GLU A 53 10.83 -10.59 2.83
C GLU A 53 11.29 -11.35 4.07
N ASN A 54 12.13 -10.75 4.92
CA ASN A 54 12.74 -11.40 6.08
C ASN A 54 11.76 -11.79 7.20
N MET A 55 10.48 -11.37 7.14
CA MET A 55 9.47 -11.67 8.16
C MET A 55 8.25 -12.42 7.59
N GLY A 56 8.28 -12.85 6.32
CA GLY A 56 7.08 -13.17 5.55
C GLY A 56 6.73 -11.99 4.65
N ASN A 57 6.09 -12.22 3.51
CA ASN A 57 5.89 -11.22 2.46
C ASN A 57 5.02 -10.02 2.91
N TYR A 58 5.61 -9.08 3.66
CA TYR A 58 4.99 -7.87 4.15
C TYR A 58 5.17 -6.73 3.16
N ILE A 59 4.15 -5.87 3.12
CA ILE A 59 4.16 -4.58 2.46
C ILE A 59 4.19 -3.53 3.56
N VAL A 60 5.10 -2.56 3.43
CA VAL A 60 5.26 -1.45 4.38
C VAL A 60 5.21 -0.13 3.64
N ILE A 61 4.66 0.90 4.27
CA ILE A 61 4.70 2.27 3.74
C ILE A 61 6.08 2.89 3.99
N THR A 62 6.61 3.61 3.01
CA THR A 62 7.89 4.33 3.16
C THR A 62 7.66 5.76 3.66
N LYS A 63 8.73 6.44 4.08
CA LYS A 63 8.68 7.89 4.39
C LYS A 63 8.25 8.74 3.19
N ALA A 64 8.48 8.28 1.95
CA ALA A 64 8.02 8.98 0.76
C ALA A 64 6.52 8.76 0.55
N GLY A 65 6.01 7.55 0.82
CA GLY A 65 4.57 7.25 0.79
C GLY A 65 3.78 8.06 1.82
N ILE A 66 4.29 8.21 3.04
CA ILE A 66 3.67 9.04 4.08
C ILE A 66 3.57 10.50 3.62
N ARG A 67 4.64 11.05 3.02
CA ARG A 67 4.64 12.43 2.49
C ARG A 67 3.63 12.60 1.35
N ALA A 68 3.64 11.67 0.40
CA ALA A 68 2.67 11.66 -0.69
C ALA A 68 1.22 11.57 -0.19
N LEU A 69 0.96 10.80 0.87
CA LEU A 69 -0.36 10.70 1.49
C LEU A 69 -0.79 12.02 2.16
N LYS A 70 0.16 12.75 2.77
CA LYS A 70 -0.06 14.06 3.40
C LYS A 70 -0.15 15.23 2.41
N GLY A 71 0.14 14.98 1.13
CA GLY A 71 0.13 16.01 0.09
C GLY A 71 1.39 16.88 0.05
N GLU A 72 2.50 16.37 0.61
CA GLU A 72 3.85 16.94 0.48
C GLU A 72 4.57 16.41 -0.77
#